data_AF-A0A254RRZ9-F1
#
_entry.id   AF-A0A254RRZ9-F1
#
_cell.length_a   1.000
_cell.length_b   1.000
_cell.length_c   1.000
_cell.angle_alpha   90.00
_cell.angle_beta   90.00
_cell.angle_gamma   90.00
#
_symmetry.space_group_name_H-M   'P 1'
#
loop_
_entity.id
_entity.type
_entity.pdbx_description
1 polymer ?
#
loop_
_entity_poly.entity_id
_entity_poly.type
_entity_poly.pdbx_seq_one_letter_code
_entity_poly.pdbx_strand_id
1 'polypeptide(L)'
;MSVAEILFVVAGLLLGLAFQGGMFLFLIPFAVVAFVLACMNRPRLAGPNSQQPATAPIPTIFKNRSTTNTPVITPTLQNEFSNAPRGMANEPEAALKVSQVWARANADINRSMTDMLLALKIVVPHVNSVIVFTQMENQKEWGIRNFANDKEISVNLRTRITETSGLLGQLFRSNVNRLLEGDLPGAKSVMYYVDNPAIKSVVAVPMIDHASGLRVGALVMDSVYPNAFNDMTANALKFIASAISMLDYKGFYSAQKHIALQQYGGLYSYLRKFFQNMSVKDIYKQIINYVKANMAYDRLTILAMDPGDDMNGSVVYCDGVDAEQFANKKFTLSDKGVFVLSLMRNRPMERSFLPGFKDYLPRLNDSERKNLNLRQILVMPIAAEHGSDTAEIAICLESSSSMPYNDHEKELLKAFAGVAGFAYNRARKFELGCDQAMRDGHTGLINKKTMFEKLRSEKIRADRSKYSIGLLMMDIDHFKHVNDTYGHPIGDVVIKGIADTISKEIRGEIDVVARFGGEEFVVALIDTDSEGMVETAERIRKSVEKLVFDVHQADPLRVTVSIGAFLLTQNFNGDLEKAINNADQALYRAKEGGRNQVVQFEKQESEPVSV
;
A
#
# COMPACT_ATOMS: atom_id res chain seq x y z
N MET A 1 19.04 -44.99 34.01
CA MET A 1 20.23 -44.52 33.28
C MET A 1 21.01 -43.61 34.20
N SER A 2 22.31 -43.80 34.31
CA SER A 2 23.17 -42.84 34.99
C SER A 2 23.10 -41.48 34.29
N VAL A 3 23.43 -40.39 35.00
CA VAL A 3 23.47 -39.05 34.40
C VAL A 3 24.37 -39.05 33.15
N ALA A 4 25.46 -39.81 33.17
CA ALA A 4 26.30 -40.05 31.99
C ALA A 4 25.56 -40.73 30.83
N GLU A 5 24.83 -41.80 31.07
CA GLU A 5 24.10 -42.51 30.00
C GLU A 5 23.01 -41.64 29.38
N ILE A 6 22.30 -40.84 30.19
CA ILE A 6 21.34 -39.85 29.68
C ILE A 6 22.03 -38.86 28.76
N LEU A 7 23.17 -38.31 29.21
CA LEU A 7 23.91 -37.32 28.44
C LEU A 7 24.53 -37.92 27.16
N PHE A 8 24.95 -39.19 27.15
CA PHE A 8 25.42 -39.87 25.93
C PHE A 8 24.29 -40.13 24.93
N VAL A 9 23.11 -40.54 25.41
CA VAL A 9 21.93 -40.76 24.55
C VAL A 9 21.43 -39.44 23.99
N VAL A 10 21.40 -38.39 24.80
CA VAL A 10 21.07 -37.03 24.36
C VAL A 10 22.09 -36.54 23.34
N ALA A 11 23.39 -36.73 23.57
CA ALA A 11 24.43 -36.38 22.60
C ALA A 11 24.24 -37.12 21.27
N GLY A 12 23.97 -38.42 21.30
CA GLY A 12 23.72 -39.23 20.10
C GLY A 12 22.43 -38.85 19.36
N LEU A 13 21.34 -38.55 20.08
CA LEU A 13 20.07 -38.08 19.50
C LEU A 13 20.21 -36.70 18.87
N LEU A 14 20.89 -35.77 19.55
CA LEU A 14 21.18 -34.44 19.02
C LEU A 14 22.05 -34.55 17.76
N LEU A 15 23.04 -35.46 17.75
CA LEU A 15 23.86 -35.72 16.57
C LEU A 15 23.01 -36.32 15.43
N GLY A 16 22.22 -37.35 15.69
CA GLY A 16 21.33 -37.99 14.69
C GLY A 16 20.31 -37.02 14.09
N LEU A 17 19.66 -36.20 14.92
CA LEU A 17 18.75 -35.15 14.50
C LEU A 17 19.47 -34.05 13.69
N ALA A 18 20.74 -33.78 13.97
CA ALA A 18 21.56 -32.88 13.18
C ALA A 18 21.69 -33.36 11.73
N PHE A 19 21.85 -34.68 11.53
CA PHE A 19 22.02 -35.30 10.21
C PHE A 19 20.72 -35.47 9.43
N GLN A 20 19.56 -35.59 10.09
CA GLN A 20 18.30 -35.94 9.42
C GLN A 20 17.45 -34.73 8.95
N GLY A 21 17.78 -33.49 9.36
CA GLY A 21 16.91 -32.32 9.14
C GLY A 21 17.59 -30.99 8.76
N GLY A 22 18.85 -31.00 8.32
CA GLY A 22 19.57 -29.77 7.92
C GLY A 22 19.96 -28.84 9.09
N MET A 23 19.77 -29.29 10.34
CA MET A 23 20.11 -28.55 11.57
C MET A 23 21.55 -28.78 12.07
N PHE A 24 22.44 -29.19 11.16
CA PHE A 24 23.86 -29.52 11.41
C PHE A 24 24.57 -28.51 12.32
N LEU A 25 24.47 -27.22 12.00
CA LEU A 25 25.14 -26.16 12.75
C LEU A 25 24.53 -25.84 14.12
N PHE A 26 23.35 -26.38 14.44
CA PHE A 26 22.62 -26.05 15.66
C PHE A 26 22.80 -27.13 16.73
N LEU A 27 22.70 -28.40 16.37
CA LEU A 27 22.64 -29.49 17.35
C LEU A 27 24.01 -30.10 17.69
N ILE A 28 25.02 -29.94 16.81
CA ILE A 28 26.37 -30.46 17.03
C ILE A 28 27.04 -29.84 18.27
N PRO A 29 27.01 -28.51 18.50
CA PRO A 29 27.60 -27.93 19.72
C PRO A 29 26.95 -28.44 21.01
N PHE A 30 25.61 -28.59 21.03
CA PHE A 30 24.90 -29.17 22.18
C PHE A 30 25.18 -30.67 22.34
N ALA A 31 25.36 -31.40 21.23
CA ALA A 31 25.77 -32.80 21.26
C ALA A 31 27.17 -32.95 21.86
N VAL A 32 28.11 -32.06 21.51
CA VAL A 32 29.47 -32.03 22.06
C VAL A 32 29.45 -31.68 23.54
N VAL A 33 28.69 -30.67 23.96
CA VAL A 33 28.53 -30.29 25.37
C VAL A 33 27.92 -31.44 26.17
N ALA A 34 26.85 -32.07 25.67
CA ALA A 34 26.25 -33.24 26.31
C ALA A 34 27.24 -34.40 26.39
N PHE A 35 28.03 -34.68 25.35
CA PHE A 35 29.04 -35.74 25.33
C PHE A 35 30.15 -35.51 26.36
N VAL A 36 30.65 -34.29 26.48
CA VAL A 36 31.71 -33.95 27.47
C VAL A 36 31.16 -34.10 28.90
N LEU A 37 29.95 -33.62 29.16
CA LEU A 37 29.28 -33.80 30.45
C LEU A 37 28.97 -35.28 30.73
N ALA A 38 28.71 -36.09 29.69
CA ALA A 38 28.50 -37.52 29.81
C ALA A 38 29.76 -38.27 30.23
N CYS A 39 30.91 -37.91 29.66
CA CYS A 39 32.21 -38.47 30.03
C CYS A 39 32.56 -38.19 31.50
N MET A 40 32.17 -37.01 32.01
CA MET A 40 32.46 -36.58 33.38
C MET A 40 31.62 -37.31 34.45
N ASN A 41 30.45 -37.85 34.09
CA ASN A 41 29.47 -38.38 35.04
C ASN A 41 29.36 -39.92 35.09
N ARG A 42 30.33 -40.68 34.55
CA ARG A 42 30.25 -42.15 34.44
C ARG A 42 30.32 -42.86 35.80
N PRO A 43 29.30 -43.62 36.21
CA PRO A 43 29.41 -44.58 37.32
C PRO A 43 29.87 -45.96 36.80
N ARG A 44 30.49 -46.76 37.68
CA ARG A 44 30.90 -48.15 37.40
C ARG A 44 29.67 -49.08 37.30
N LEU A 45 29.70 -50.01 36.34
CA LEU A 45 28.61 -50.89 35.88
C LEU A 45 28.09 -51.91 36.90
N ALA A 46 26.78 -52.23 36.81
CA ALA A 46 26.22 -53.59 36.91
C ALA A 46 24.77 -53.70 36.32
N GLY A 47 24.52 -54.73 35.50
CA GLY A 47 23.27 -55.52 35.42
C GLY A 47 22.06 -55.04 34.56
N PRO A 48 21.47 -55.88 33.66
CA PRO A 48 20.44 -55.50 32.68
C PRO A 48 18.99 -55.81 33.11
N ASN A 49 18.02 -55.04 32.55
CA ASN A 49 16.58 -55.30 32.26
C ASN A 49 15.84 -53.93 32.32
N SER A 50 14.92 -53.49 31.46
CA SER A 50 14.00 -54.11 30.50
C SER A 50 13.28 -53.02 29.66
N GLN A 51 13.07 -53.31 28.36
CA GLN A 51 11.86 -53.08 27.51
C GLN A 51 11.19 -51.69 27.31
N GLN A 52 11.30 -51.24 26.04
CA GLN A 52 10.41 -50.50 25.08
C GLN A 52 8.86 -50.58 25.26
N PRO A 53 7.96 -49.97 24.41
CA PRO A 53 8.02 -48.83 23.43
C PRO A 53 6.70 -47.97 23.24
N ALA A 54 6.73 -47.05 22.24
CA ALA A 54 5.71 -46.75 21.18
C ALA A 54 4.55 -45.69 21.31
N THR A 55 4.69 -44.60 20.50
CA THR A 55 3.81 -43.90 19.50
C THR A 55 2.27 -44.08 19.50
N ALA A 56 1.42 -43.08 19.18
CA ALA A 56 1.13 -42.40 17.87
C ALA A 56 -0.04 -41.35 18.04
N PRO A 57 -0.81 -40.87 17.03
CA PRO A 57 -0.57 -40.04 15.81
C PRO A 57 -1.48 -38.75 15.70
N ILE A 58 -1.40 -38.03 14.56
CA ILE A 58 -2.04 -36.73 14.19
C ILE A 58 -3.17 -36.93 13.15
N PRO A 59 -4.21 -36.05 13.09
CA PRO A 59 -5.09 -35.93 11.92
C PRO A 59 -5.12 -34.53 11.24
N THR A 60 -5.50 -34.50 9.96
CA THR A 60 -5.72 -33.33 9.07
C THR A 60 -7.13 -33.36 8.47
N ILE A 61 -7.80 -32.21 8.30
CA ILE A 61 -9.02 -32.05 7.45
C ILE A 61 -9.04 -30.69 6.70
N PHE A 62 -9.80 -30.66 5.60
CA PHE A 62 -9.81 -29.87 4.35
C PHE A 62 -10.48 -28.47 4.30
N LYS A 63 -10.28 -27.82 3.13
CA LYS A 63 -10.77 -26.54 2.55
C LYS A 63 -12.29 -26.39 2.36
N ASN A 64 -12.76 -25.15 2.18
CA ASN A 64 -13.65 -24.77 1.06
C ASN A 64 -13.71 -23.24 0.75
N ARG A 65 -14.05 -22.93 -0.51
CA ARG A 65 -14.16 -21.61 -1.19
C ARG A 65 -15.63 -21.17 -1.37
N SER A 66 -15.83 -19.90 -1.78
CA SER A 66 -16.94 -19.27 -2.58
C SER A 66 -17.40 -17.96 -1.89
N THR A 67 -17.80 -16.82 -2.48
CA THR A 67 -17.98 -16.30 -3.85
C THR A 67 -18.14 -14.76 -3.78
N THR A 68 -17.97 -14.13 -4.94
CA THR A 68 -18.13 -12.73 -5.36
C THR A 68 -19.50 -12.10 -5.13
N ASN A 69 -19.54 -10.77 -4.93
CA ASN A 69 -20.60 -9.85 -5.39
C ASN A 69 -20.06 -8.42 -5.55
N THR A 70 -20.48 -7.77 -6.63
CA THR A 70 -20.38 -6.33 -6.98
C THR A 70 -21.80 -5.90 -7.42
N PRO A 71 -22.10 -4.63 -7.77
CA PRO A 71 -21.50 -3.33 -7.43
C PRO A 71 -22.58 -2.28 -7.02
N VAL A 72 -22.22 -1.11 -6.47
CA VAL A 72 -23.01 0.15 -6.62
C VAL A 72 -22.09 1.38 -6.65
N ILE A 73 -22.54 2.35 -7.45
CA ILE A 73 -22.01 3.66 -7.86
C ILE A 73 -21.57 4.55 -6.69
N THR A 74 -20.57 5.38 -6.98
CA THR A 74 -19.63 5.93 -6.02
C THR A 74 -19.93 7.38 -5.62
N PRO A 75 -19.91 7.70 -4.31
CA PRO A 75 -19.69 9.07 -3.87
C PRO A 75 -18.22 9.47 -4.08
N THR A 76 -17.88 10.76 -3.95
CA THR A 76 -16.50 11.26 -4.00
C THR A 76 -15.58 10.41 -3.10
N LEU A 77 -14.32 10.13 -3.51
CA LEU A 77 -13.38 9.28 -2.73
C LEU A 77 -13.32 9.69 -1.25
N GLN A 78 -13.41 10.99 -0.99
CA GLN A 78 -13.39 11.55 0.35
C GLN A 78 -14.58 11.12 1.22
N ASN A 79 -15.78 10.98 0.62
CA ASN A 79 -16.97 10.51 1.32
C ASN A 79 -16.92 9.00 1.59
N GLU A 80 -16.28 8.21 0.72
CA GLU A 80 -16.14 6.75 0.91
C GLU A 80 -15.21 6.37 2.06
N PHE A 81 -14.19 7.19 2.34
CA PHE A 81 -13.26 6.98 3.46
C PHE A 81 -13.61 7.79 4.72
N SER A 82 -14.76 8.48 4.74
CA SER A 82 -15.17 9.40 5.82
C SER A 82 -15.61 8.72 7.12
N ASN A 83 -15.64 7.39 7.18
CA ASN A 83 -16.10 6.62 8.35
C ASN A 83 -15.05 6.51 9.48
N ALA A 84 -13.84 7.05 9.33
CA ALA A 84 -12.86 7.13 10.41
C ALA A 84 -13.06 8.44 11.21
N PRO A 85 -12.90 8.45 12.55
CA PRO A 85 -13.00 9.68 13.33
C PRO A 85 -12.01 10.72 12.81
N ARG A 86 -12.53 11.84 12.28
CA ARG A 86 -11.71 12.93 11.72
C ARG A 86 -10.77 13.46 12.80
N GLY A 87 -9.49 13.63 12.46
CA GLY A 87 -8.51 14.34 13.28
C GLY A 87 -7.59 13.49 14.17
N MET A 88 -7.56 12.16 14.02
CA MET A 88 -6.56 11.31 14.69
C MET A 88 -5.36 11.00 13.80
N ALA A 89 -4.17 10.93 14.40
CA ALA A 89 -2.98 10.42 13.74
C ALA A 89 -3.15 8.93 13.41
N ASN A 90 -2.60 8.49 12.29
CA ASN A 90 -2.59 7.10 11.86
C ASN A 90 -1.41 6.36 12.50
N GLU A 91 -1.73 5.37 13.34
CA GLU A 91 -0.77 4.34 13.76
C GLU A 91 -0.97 3.08 12.90
N PRO A 92 0.03 2.68 12.09
CA PRO A 92 -0.15 1.58 11.16
C PRO A 92 -0.21 0.24 11.91
N GLU A 93 -1.17 -0.62 11.54
CA GLU A 93 -1.28 -1.99 12.08
C GLU A 93 0.02 -2.80 11.88
N ALA A 94 0.81 -2.48 10.85
CA ALA A 94 2.11 -3.10 10.61
C ALA A 94 3.12 -2.84 11.75
N ALA A 95 3.15 -1.63 12.32
CA ALA A 95 4.08 -1.28 13.40
C ALA A 95 3.76 -2.02 14.72
N LEU A 96 2.47 -2.28 14.97
CA LEU A 96 2.02 -3.12 16.07
C LEU A 96 2.43 -4.60 15.91
N LYS A 97 2.70 -5.09 14.69
CA LYS A 97 3.19 -6.46 14.45
C LYS A 97 4.70 -6.59 14.57
N VAL A 98 5.48 -5.63 14.08
CA VAL A 98 6.96 -5.68 14.12
C VAL A 98 7.47 -5.66 15.57
N SER A 99 6.94 -4.75 16.39
CA SER A 99 7.27 -4.65 17.82
C SER A 99 6.94 -5.94 18.60
N GLN A 100 5.79 -6.55 18.32
CA GLN A 100 5.39 -7.83 18.92
C GLN A 100 6.31 -8.99 18.53
N VAL A 101 6.76 -9.06 17.27
CA VAL A 101 7.71 -10.09 16.81
C VAL A 101 9.04 -9.95 17.54
N TRP A 102 9.57 -8.72 17.68
CA TRP A 102 10.79 -8.47 18.45
C TRP A 102 10.64 -8.81 19.93
N ALA A 103 9.53 -8.42 20.55
CA ALA A 103 9.26 -8.72 21.96
C ALA A 103 9.20 -10.24 22.20
N ARG A 104 8.50 -10.97 21.32
CA ARG A 104 8.41 -12.44 21.38
C ARG A 104 9.77 -13.11 21.17
N ALA A 105 10.52 -12.71 20.13
CA ALA A 105 11.84 -13.26 19.87
C ALA A 105 12.80 -13.03 21.05
N ASN A 106 12.81 -11.82 21.62
CA ASN A 106 13.60 -11.51 22.81
C ASN A 106 13.17 -12.33 24.02
N ALA A 107 11.87 -12.56 24.23
CA ALA A 107 11.38 -13.38 25.34
C ALA A 107 11.82 -14.85 25.20
N ASP A 108 11.72 -15.43 24.00
CA ASP A 108 12.14 -16.81 23.72
C ASP A 108 13.67 -16.98 23.88
N ILE A 109 14.46 -16.00 23.41
CA ILE A 109 15.92 -15.94 23.62
C ILE A 109 16.25 -15.85 25.11
N ASN A 110 15.63 -14.92 25.84
CA ASN A 110 15.90 -14.72 27.26
C ASN A 110 15.54 -15.97 28.07
N ARG A 111 14.41 -16.62 27.76
CA ARG A 111 14.02 -17.89 28.41
C ARG A 111 15.06 -18.98 28.16
N SER A 112 15.45 -19.18 26.90
CA SER A 112 16.47 -20.19 26.54
C SER A 112 17.82 -19.90 27.22
N MET A 113 18.19 -18.63 27.32
CA MET A 113 19.39 -18.19 28.02
C MET A 113 19.27 -18.47 29.52
N THR A 114 18.15 -18.15 30.17
CA THR A 114 17.92 -18.44 31.59
C THR A 114 18.04 -19.93 31.88
N ASP A 115 17.46 -20.79 31.05
CA ASP A 115 17.56 -22.24 31.20
C ASP A 115 19.01 -22.74 31.12
N MET A 116 19.83 -22.16 30.22
CA MET A 116 21.26 -22.46 30.13
C MET A 116 22.04 -22.00 31.37
N LEU A 117 21.74 -20.80 31.90
CA LEU A 117 22.41 -20.28 33.10
C LEU A 117 22.05 -21.10 34.34
N LEU A 118 20.79 -21.55 34.46
CA LEU A 118 20.36 -22.47 35.52
C LEU A 118 21.04 -23.83 35.40
N ALA A 119 21.15 -24.38 34.19
CA ALA A 119 21.86 -25.63 33.96
C ALA A 119 23.34 -25.52 34.37
N LEU A 120 24.00 -24.41 34.05
CA LEU A 120 25.37 -24.11 34.49
C LEU A 120 25.50 -24.11 36.01
N LYS A 121 24.57 -23.46 36.71
CA LYS A 121 24.55 -23.41 38.17
C LYS A 121 24.36 -24.79 38.82
N ILE A 122 23.61 -25.69 38.16
CA ILE A 122 23.39 -27.08 38.64
C ILE A 122 24.62 -27.96 38.37
N VAL A 123 25.23 -27.81 37.20
CA VAL A 123 26.32 -28.69 36.72
C VAL A 123 27.67 -28.30 37.31
N VAL A 124 27.94 -27.00 37.46
CA VAL A 124 29.21 -26.51 38.00
C VAL A 124 29.07 -26.36 39.52
N PRO A 125 29.83 -27.11 40.32
CA PRO A 125 29.71 -27.07 41.77
C PRO A 125 30.14 -25.69 42.31
N HIS A 126 29.57 -25.31 43.45
CA HIS A 126 29.93 -24.10 44.21
C HIS A 126 29.69 -22.77 43.48
N VAL A 127 28.87 -22.71 42.41
CA VAL A 127 28.52 -21.45 41.73
C VAL A 127 27.45 -20.67 42.49
N ASN A 128 27.75 -19.43 42.84
CA ASN A 128 26.81 -18.51 43.47
C ASN A 128 25.96 -17.78 42.43
N SER A 129 26.58 -17.12 41.45
CA SER A 129 25.86 -16.53 40.30
C SER A 129 26.53 -16.84 38.97
N VAL A 130 25.69 -16.89 37.93
CA VAL A 130 26.07 -16.89 36.52
C VAL A 130 25.41 -15.66 35.89
N ILE A 131 26.18 -14.80 35.24
CA ILE A 131 25.69 -13.52 34.70
C ILE A 131 26.18 -13.33 33.26
N VAL A 132 25.27 -12.90 32.41
CA VAL A 132 25.54 -12.50 31.03
C VAL A 132 25.50 -10.98 30.94
N PHE A 133 26.60 -10.39 30.47
CA PHE A 133 26.71 -8.99 30.12
C PHE A 133 26.62 -8.82 28.61
N THR A 134 25.87 -7.82 28.15
CA THR A 134 25.84 -7.42 26.73
C THR A 134 26.10 -5.92 26.60
N GLN A 135 26.65 -5.52 25.45
CA GLN A 135 26.91 -4.12 25.15
C GLN A 135 25.60 -3.32 25.06
N MET A 136 25.63 -2.08 25.55
CA MET A 136 24.50 -1.16 25.52
C MET A 136 24.53 -0.24 24.29
N GLU A 137 23.45 0.50 24.06
CA GLU A 137 23.28 1.39 22.90
C GLU A 137 24.39 2.44 22.76
N ASN A 138 24.97 2.90 23.87
CA ASN A 138 26.07 3.87 23.88
C ASN A 138 27.44 3.28 23.46
N GLN A 139 27.50 1.96 23.20
CA GLN A 139 28.68 1.18 22.82
C GLN A 139 29.88 1.21 23.78
N LYS A 140 29.80 1.96 24.90
CA LYS A 140 30.90 2.12 25.87
C LYS A 140 30.64 1.44 27.21
N GLU A 141 29.41 0.99 27.41
CA GLU A 141 28.97 0.33 28.64
C GLU A 141 28.40 -1.06 28.34
N TRP A 142 28.58 -1.96 29.31
CA TRP A 142 28.00 -3.29 29.31
C TRP A 142 27.06 -3.44 30.50
N GLY A 143 25.82 -3.86 30.22
CA GLY A 143 24.78 -4.08 31.20
C GLY A 143 24.48 -5.56 31.40
N ILE A 144 23.82 -5.89 32.51
CA ILE A 144 23.34 -7.26 32.75
C ILE A 144 22.17 -7.54 31.82
N ARG A 145 22.32 -8.53 30.94
CA ARG A 145 21.25 -9.02 30.05
C ARG A 145 20.40 -10.09 30.75
N ASN A 146 21.06 -11.03 31.42
CA ASN A 146 20.40 -12.15 32.08
C ASN A 146 21.30 -12.72 33.19
N PHE A 147 20.71 -13.40 34.17
CA PHE A 147 21.46 -14.00 35.26
C PHE A 147 20.71 -15.20 35.88
N ALA A 148 21.45 -16.06 36.58
CA ALA A 148 20.93 -17.08 37.46
C ALA A 148 21.77 -17.12 38.74
N ASN A 149 21.14 -17.04 39.90
CA ASN A 149 21.83 -16.95 41.19
C ASN A 149 21.11 -17.74 42.29
N ASP A 150 21.72 -17.81 43.48
CA ASP A 150 21.06 -18.36 44.67
C ASP A 150 19.89 -17.48 45.10
N LYS A 151 18.80 -18.10 45.56
CA LYS A 151 17.54 -17.41 45.92
C LYS A 151 17.71 -16.35 47.01
N GLU A 152 18.76 -16.46 47.82
CA GLU A 152 19.03 -15.58 48.97
C GLU A 152 19.87 -14.36 48.61
N ILE A 153 20.27 -14.22 47.33
CA ILE A 153 21.18 -13.17 46.89
C ILE A 153 20.46 -12.27 45.88
N SER A 154 20.62 -10.95 46.00
CA SER A 154 20.03 -9.98 45.08
C SER A 154 21.07 -9.40 44.10
N VAL A 155 20.74 -9.42 42.81
CA VAL A 155 21.56 -8.82 41.74
C VAL A 155 20.97 -7.48 41.31
N ASN A 156 21.81 -6.44 41.23
CA ASN A 156 21.43 -5.12 40.76
C ASN A 156 21.44 -5.06 39.22
N LEU A 157 20.25 -5.18 38.61
CA LEU A 157 20.06 -5.08 37.15
C LEU A 157 20.49 -3.74 36.53
N ARG A 158 20.63 -2.69 37.34
CA ARG A 158 21.11 -1.37 36.88
C ARG A 158 22.64 -1.28 36.81
N THR A 159 23.34 -2.35 37.16
CA THR A 159 24.82 -2.37 37.08
C THR A 159 25.28 -2.10 35.65
N ARG A 160 26.28 -1.22 35.53
CA ARG A 160 26.96 -0.88 34.29
C ARG A 160 28.44 -1.09 34.49
N ILE A 161 29.07 -1.81 33.56
CA ILE A 161 30.50 -2.06 33.56
C ILE A 161 31.10 -1.31 32.37
N THR A 162 32.26 -0.71 32.58
CA THR A 162 33.12 -0.13 31.55
C THR A 162 34.47 -0.84 31.58
N GLU A 163 35.36 -0.58 30.61
CA GLU A 163 36.73 -1.12 30.61
C GLU A 163 37.58 -0.71 31.83
N THR A 164 37.11 0.30 32.58
CA THR A 164 37.77 0.83 33.79
C THR A 164 37.17 0.30 35.10
N SER A 165 36.08 -0.48 35.04
CA SER A 165 35.30 -0.94 36.20
C SER A 165 35.94 -2.11 36.97
N GLY A 166 37.23 -2.01 37.29
CA GLY A 166 37.93 -2.99 38.13
C GLY A 166 38.19 -4.33 37.43
N LEU A 167 38.07 -5.45 38.17
CA LEU A 167 38.38 -6.80 37.69
C LEU A 167 37.60 -7.15 36.43
N LEU A 168 36.28 -7.03 36.47
CA LEU A 168 35.40 -7.39 35.34
C LEU A 168 35.56 -6.47 34.13
N GLY A 169 35.95 -5.20 34.34
CA GLY A 169 36.24 -4.26 33.26
C GLY A 169 37.37 -4.74 32.34
N GLN A 170 38.31 -5.54 32.87
CA GLN A 170 39.41 -6.08 32.07
C GLN A 170 38.95 -7.02 30.96
N LEU A 171 37.83 -7.74 31.14
CA LEU A 171 37.29 -8.68 30.12
C LEU A 171 36.89 -8.00 28.82
N PHE A 172 36.58 -6.70 28.88
CA PHE A 172 36.14 -5.94 27.71
C PHE A 172 37.31 -5.36 26.92
N ARG A 173 38.54 -5.46 27.44
CA ARG A 173 39.76 -5.10 26.71
C ARG A 173 40.10 -6.16 25.67
N SER A 174 40.58 -5.73 24.51
CA SER A 174 40.83 -6.58 23.34
C SER A 174 41.82 -7.73 23.61
N ASN A 175 42.77 -7.56 24.53
CA ASN A 175 43.83 -8.52 24.85
C ASN A 175 43.47 -9.57 25.93
N VAL A 176 42.30 -9.48 26.57
CA VAL A 176 41.92 -10.38 27.67
C VAL A 176 41.00 -11.48 27.17
N ASN A 177 41.45 -12.73 27.14
CA ASN A 177 40.66 -13.85 26.58
C ASN A 177 39.87 -14.63 27.63
N ARG A 178 40.15 -14.42 28.91
CA ARG A 178 39.44 -14.96 30.08
C ARG A 178 39.94 -14.26 31.35
N LEU A 179 39.14 -14.31 32.41
CA LEU A 179 39.57 -14.10 33.79
C LEU A 179 39.36 -15.39 34.58
N LEU A 180 40.32 -15.74 35.42
CA LEU A 180 40.24 -16.89 36.32
C LEU A 180 40.98 -16.51 37.61
N GLU A 181 40.22 -16.02 38.58
CA GLU A 181 40.72 -15.62 39.89
C GLU A 181 40.28 -16.65 40.92
N GLY A 182 41.24 -17.36 41.50
CA GLY A 182 40.99 -18.45 42.45
C GLY A 182 40.91 -17.98 43.90
N ASP A 183 41.59 -16.91 44.27
CA ASP A 183 41.59 -16.43 45.65
C ASP A 183 41.68 -14.91 45.67
N LEU A 184 40.52 -14.25 45.70
CA LEU A 184 40.41 -12.80 45.76
C LEU A 184 40.67 -12.34 47.21
N PRO A 185 41.83 -11.71 47.50
CA PRO A 185 42.17 -11.31 48.86
C PRO A 185 41.22 -10.20 49.34
N GLY A 186 40.67 -10.37 50.55
CA GLY A 186 39.92 -9.34 51.27
C GLY A 186 38.47 -9.12 50.83
N ALA A 187 37.76 -10.16 50.35
CA ALA A 187 36.34 -10.08 49.98
C ALA A 187 36.03 -8.87 49.08
N LYS A 188 36.67 -8.81 47.90
CA LYS A 188 36.39 -7.74 46.93
C LYS A 188 34.92 -7.80 46.53
N SER A 189 34.22 -6.69 46.75
CA SER A 189 32.84 -6.51 46.33
C SER A 189 32.75 -6.60 44.81
N VAL A 190 32.02 -7.60 44.32
CA VAL A 190 31.69 -7.64 42.89
C VAL A 190 30.49 -6.72 42.65
N MET A 191 30.65 -5.77 41.72
CA MET A 191 29.81 -4.56 41.61
C MET A 191 28.33 -4.81 41.31
N TYR A 192 27.93 -6.04 40.96
CA TYR A 192 26.55 -6.37 40.58
C TYR A 192 25.70 -6.92 41.72
N TYR A 193 26.25 -7.17 42.91
CA TYR A 193 25.46 -7.61 44.05
C TYR A 193 24.92 -6.43 44.86
N VAL A 194 23.70 -6.56 45.36
CA VAL A 194 23.13 -5.63 46.35
C VAL A 194 23.66 -5.96 47.74
N ASP A 195 23.65 -7.24 48.10
CA ASP A 195 23.97 -7.74 49.45
C ASP A 195 25.47 -7.94 49.69
N ASN A 196 26.28 -7.67 48.67
CA ASN A 196 27.75 -7.73 48.69
C ASN A 196 28.34 -8.99 49.36
N PRO A 197 28.03 -10.20 48.86
CA PRO A 197 28.59 -11.44 49.39
C PRO A 197 30.11 -11.47 49.23
N ALA A 198 30.79 -12.15 50.16
CA ALA A 198 32.25 -12.29 50.17
C ALA A 198 32.72 -13.27 49.07
N ILE A 199 32.69 -12.82 47.82
CA ILE A 199 33.16 -13.59 46.66
C ILE A 199 34.66 -13.82 46.77
N LYS A 200 35.07 -15.08 46.62
CA LYS A 200 36.47 -15.52 46.71
C LYS A 200 37.04 -16.00 45.39
N SER A 201 36.20 -16.44 44.46
CA SER A 201 36.65 -16.81 43.13
C SER A 201 35.70 -16.36 42.03
N VAL A 202 36.27 -16.04 40.86
CA VAL A 202 35.55 -15.57 39.68
C VAL A 202 36.17 -16.20 38.44
N VAL A 203 35.34 -16.71 37.56
CA VAL A 203 35.74 -17.10 36.19
C VAL A 203 34.86 -16.36 35.20
N ALA A 204 35.48 -15.81 34.16
CA ALA A 204 34.74 -15.09 33.15
C ALA A 204 35.39 -15.19 31.79
N VAL A 205 34.57 -15.18 30.75
CA VAL A 205 35.02 -15.27 29.36
C VAL A 205 34.26 -14.24 28.51
N PRO A 206 34.93 -13.64 27.51
CA PRO A 206 34.25 -12.75 26.58
C PRO A 206 33.32 -13.54 25.65
N MET A 207 32.20 -12.93 25.31
CA MET A 207 31.35 -13.35 24.20
C MET A 207 31.81 -12.59 22.96
N ILE A 208 32.23 -13.34 21.94
CA ILE A 208 32.77 -12.82 20.70
C ILE A 208 31.80 -13.19 19.59
N ASP A 209 31.40 -12.20 18.79
CA ASP A 209 30.72 -12.46 17.54
C ASP A 209 31.73 -13.03 16.54
N HIS A 210 31.51 -14.27 16.10
CA HIS A 210 32.41 -14.96 15.18
C HIS A 210 32.47 -14.34 13.79
N ALA A 211 31.45 -13.56 13.38
CA ALA A 211 31.43 -12.92 12.08
C ALA A 211 32.28 -11.65 12.05
N SER A 212 32.12 -10.78 13.06
CA SER A 212 32.83 -9.49 13.14
C SER A 212 34.13 -9.54 13.95
N GLY A 213 34.32 -10.58 14.78
CA GLY A 213 35.41 -10.66 15.76
C GLY A 213 35.25 -9.69 16.93
N LEU A 214 34.13 -8.96 17.02
CA LEU A 214 33.88 -7.98 18.06
C LEU A 214 33.40 -8.63 19.35
N ARG A 215 33.74 -8.01 20.49
CA ARG A 215 33.27 -8.41 21.81
C ARG A 215 31.86 -7.86 22.04
N VAL A 216 30.87 -8.74 21.94
CA VAL A 216 29.46 -8.38 22.11
C VAL A 216 29.00 -8.45 23.58
N GLY A 217 29.79 -9.11 24.43
CA GLY A 217 29.43 -9.31 25.83
C GLY A 217 30.45 -10.11 26.63
N ALA A 218 30.03 -10.58 27.80
CA ALA A 218 30.81 -11.48 28.65
C ALA A 218 29.90 -12.42 29.45
N LEU A 219 30.38 -13.64 29.70
CA LEU A 219 29.75 -14.62 30.58
C LEU A 219 30.63 -14.77 31.84
N VAL A 220 30.03 -14.55 33.00
CA VAL A 220 30.71 -14.48 34.30
C VAL A 220 30.09 -15.51 35.25
N MET A 221 30.94 -16.23 36.00
CA MET A 221 30.53 -17.02 37.15
C MET A 221 31.35 -16.62 38.37
N ASP A 222 30.71 -16.59 39.53
CA ASP A 222 31.36 -16.29 40.80
C ASP A 222 31.05 -17.34 41.89
N SER A 223 31.90 -17.37 42.91
CA SER A 223 31.75 -18.24 44.06
C SER A 223 32.31 -17.62 45.34
N VAL A 224 31.65 -17.90 46.47
CA VAL A 224 32.14 -17.59 47.83
C VAL A 224 33.23 -18.57 48.29
N TYR A 225 33.48 -19.65 47.55
CA TYR A 225 34.53 -20.61 47.84
C TYR A 225 35.82 -20.22 47.10
N PRO A 226 36.99 -20.32 47.75
CA PRO A 226 38.26 -20.13 47.07
C PRO A 226 38.53 -21.32 46.13
N ASN A 227 39.16 -21.03 45.00
CA ASN A 227 39.58 -21.97 43.95
C ASN A 227 38.42 -22.85 43.43
N ALA A 228 37.20 -22.30 43.38
CA ALA A 228 36.03 -23.03 42.91
C ALA A 228 36.08 -23.38 41.42
N PHE A 229 36.89 -22.64 40.64
CA PHE A 229 36.99 -22.78 39.19
C PHE A 229 38.43 -23.08 38.77
N ASN A 230 38.56 -23.84 37.67
CA ASN A 230 39.85 -24.18 37.08
C ASN A 230 39.86 -23.90 35.57
N ASP A 231 40.97 -24.19 34.91
CA ASP A 231 41.12 -24.01 33.45
C ASP A 231 40.08 -24.78 32.63
N MET A 232 39.67 -25.97 33.10
CA MET A 232 38.63 -26.77 32.43
C MET A 232 37.28 -26.06 32.50
N THR A 233 36.94 -25.48 33.65
CA THR A 233 35.74 -24.64 33.82
C THR A 233 35.78 -23.44 32.89
N ALA A 234 36.91 -22.72 32.83
CA ALA A 234 37.06 -21.55 31.95
C ALA A 234 36.92 -21.93 30.47
N ASN A 235 37.49 -23.06 30.05
CA ASN A 235 37.38 -23.55 28.68
C ASN A 235 35.93 -23.98 28.34
N ALA A 236 35.26 -24.69 29.24
CA ALA A 236 33.85 -25.05 29.09
C ALA A 236 32.96 -23.80 28.97
N LEU A 237 33.23 -22.79 29.83
CA LEU A 237 32.51 -21.52 29.82
C LEU A 237 32.66 -20.79 28.49
N LYS A 238 33.84 -20.85 27.85
CA LYS A 238 34.08 -20.25 26.53
C LYS A 238 33.17 -20.84 25.44
N PHE A 239 32.96 -22.16 25.44
CA PHE A 239 32.05 -22.80 24.49
C PHE A 239 30.59 -22.37 24.73
N ILE A 240 30.19 -22.23 26.00
CA ILE A 240 28.84 -21.80 26.35
C ILE A 240 28.63 -20.33 26.00
N ALA A 241 29.61 -19.46 26.27
CA ALA A 241 29.58 -18.05 25.86
C ALA A 241 29.44 -17.92 24.34
N SER A 242 30.16 -18.75 23.57
CA SER A 242 30.00 -18.84 22.12
C SER A 242 28.59 -19.31 21.71
N ALA A 243 28.02 -20.30 22.41
CA ALA A 243 26.68 -20.80 22.11
C ALA A 243 25.60 -19.74 22.40
N ILE A 244 25.74 -19.00 23.51
CA ILE A 244 24.86 -17.88 23.87
C ILE A 244 24.94 -16.77 22.81
N SER A 245 26.15 -16.38 22.40
CA SER A 245 26.34 -15.37 21.35
C SER A 245 25.71 -15.79 20.02
N MET A 246 25.85 -17.07 19.65
CA MET A 246 25.25 -17.61 18.44
C MET A 246 23.71 -17.68 18.52
N LEU A 247 23.17 -17.98 19.70
CA LEU A 247 21.72 -17.98 19.94
C LEU A 247 21.13 -16.59 19.80
N ASP A 248 21.78 -15.57 20.38
CA ASP A 248 21.34 -14.17 20.29
C ASP A 248 21.37 -13.68 18.82
N TYR A 249 22.48 -13.92 18.12
CA TYR A 249 22.62 -13.58 16.70
C TYR A 249 21.57 -14.26 15.82
N LYS A 250 21.37 -15.57 15.97
CA LYS A 250 20.37 -16.31 15.16
C LYS A 250 18.95 -15.91 15.49
N GLY A 251 18.64 -15.65 16.76
CA GLY A 251 17.34 -15.18 17.19
C GLY A 251 17.00 -13.82 16.58
N PHE A 252 17.95 -12.88 16.64
CA PHE A 252 17.85 -11.58 15.99
C PHE A 252 17.63 -11.70 14.48
N TYR A 253 18.49 -12.45 13.78
CA TYR A 253 18.40 -12.62 12.34
C TYR A 253 17.11 -13.33 11.90
N SER A 254 16.64 -14.32 12.66
CA SER A 254 15.37 -15.01 12.41
C SER A 254 14.18 -14.06 12.53
N ALA A 255 14.15 -13.24 13.58
CA ALA A 255 13.10 -12.23 13.76
C ALA A 255 13.11 -11.21 12.63
N GLN A 256 14.28 -10.67 12.28
CA GLN A 256 14.44 -9.73 11.17
C GLN A 256 13.98 -10.33 9.84
N LYS A 257 14.38 -11.58 9.53
CA LYS A 257 13.94 -12.29 8.32
C LYS A 257 12.43 -12.52 8.30
N HIS A 258 11.84 -12.90 9.44
CA HIS A 258 10.40 -13.10 9.55
C HIS A 258 9.63 -11.79 9.33
N ILE A 259 10.09 -10.68 9.91
CA ILE A 259 9.52 -9.35 9.70
C ILE A 259 9.58 -8.97 8.21
N ALA A 260 10.75 -9.11 7.58
CA ALA A 260 10.92 -8.82 6.16
C ALA A 260 9.97 -9.65 5.29
N LEU A 261 9.85 -10.96 5.53
CA LEU A 261 8.93 -11.83 4.79
C LEU A 261 7.46 -11.40 4.93
N GLN A 262 7.04 -10.99 6.13
CA GLN A 262 5.68 -10.49 6.34
C GLN A 262 5.44 -9.18 5.59
N GLN A 263 6.39 -8.23 5.64
CA GLN A 263 6.30 -6.96 4.94
C GLN A 263 6.27 -7.15 3.41
N TYR A 264 7.14 -8.01 2.87
CA TYR A 264 7.11 -8.39 1.45
C TYR A 264 5.80 -9.07 1.05
N GLY A 265 5.28 -9.99 1.87
CA GLY A 265 3.98 -10.62 1.64
C GLY A 265 2.83 -9.59 1.62
N GLY A 266 2.88 -8.62 2.53
CA GLY A 266 1.98 -7.47 2.58
C GLY A 266 2.04 -6.66 1.29
N LEU A 267 3.22 -6.18 0.91
CA LEU A 267 3.44 -5.44 -0.33
C LEU A 267 2.92 -6.22 -1.55
N TYR A 268 3.29 -7.49 -1.69
CA TYR A 268 2.84 -8.35 -2.80
C TYR A 268 1.31 -8.45 -2.89
N SER A 269 0.62 -8.53 -1.75
CA SER A 269 -0.85 -8.60 -1.72
C SER A 269 -1.51 -7.33 -2.27
N TYR A 270 -0.90 -6.16 -2.05
CA TYR A 270 -1.35 -4.89 -2.62
C TYR A 270 -0.98 -4.79 -4.10
N LEU A 271 0.27 -5.11 -4.46
CA LEU A 271 0.73 -5.07 -5.84
C LEU A 271 -0.10 -5.97 -6.76
N ARG A 272 -0.50 -7.15 -6.29
CA ARG A 272 -1.35 -8.07 -7.06
C ARG A 272 -2.68 -7.46 -7.47
N LYS A 273 -3.24 -6.53 -6.67
CA LYS A 273 -4.51 -5.87 -6.98
C LYS A 273 -4.38 -4.95 -8.21
N PHE A 274 -3.25 -4.27 -8.39
CA PHE A 274 -3.00 -3.40 -9.54
C PHE A 274 -3.02 -4.11 -10.90
N PHE A 275 -2.83 -5.44 -10.93
CA PHE A 275 -2.88 -6.22 -12.17
C PHE A 275 -4.29 -6.64 -12.57
N GLN A 276 -5.30 -6.37 -11.74
CA GLN A 276 -6.70 -6.53 -12.12
C GLN A 276 -7.14 -5.33 -12.97
N ASN A 277 -8.24 -5.44 -13.73
CA ASN A 277 -8.78 -4.28 -14.44
C ASN A 277 -9.31 -3.29 -13.40
N MET A 278 -8.56 -2.21 -13.16
CA MET A 278 -8.86 -1.17 -12.18
C MET A 278 -9.16 0.16 -12.88
N SER A 279 -10.15 0.89 -12.39
CA SER A 279 -10.32 2.30 -12.77
C SER A 279 -9.24 3.17 -12.10
N VAL A 280 -9.04 4.40 -12.58
CA VAL A 280 -8.16 5.38 -11.93
C VAL A 280 -8.56 5.58 -10.46
N LYS A 281 -9.87 5.59 -10.18
CA LYS A 281 -10.41 5.70 -8.83
C LYS A 281 -9.97 4.54 -7.93
N ASP A 282 -10.00 3.31 -8.44
CA ASP A 282 -9.61 2.14 -7.65
C ASP A 282 -8.12 2.15 -7.33
N ILE A 283 -7.30 2.72 -8.21
CA ILE A 283 -5.86 2.88 -7.98
C ILE A 283 -5.61 3.82 -6.81
N TYR A 284 -6.28 4.99 -6.77
CA TYR A 284 -6.21 5.87 -5.61
C TYR A 284 -6.61 5.16 -4.32
N LYS A 285 -7.68 4.34 -4.35
CA LYS A 285 -8.09 3.54 -3.17
C LYS A 285 -6.98 2.60 -2.71
N GLN A 286 -6.29 1.91 -3.62
CA GLN A 286 -5.19 1.03 -3.22
C GLN A 286 -4.00 1.79 -2.65
N ILE A 287 -3.67 2.96 -3.20
CA ILE A 287 -2.63 3.84 -2.65
C ILE A 287 -2.98 4.22 -1.21
N ILE A 288 -4.20 4.72 -0.98
CA ILE A 288 -4.68 5.12 0.35
C ILE A 288 -4.62 3.94 1.33
N ASN A 289 -5.15 2.78 0.93
CA ASN A 289 -5.18 1.59 1.80
C ASN A 289 -3.77 1.10 2.16
N TYR A 290 -2.85 1.09 1.19
CA TYR A 290 -1.46 0.71 1.44
C TYR A 290 -0.82 1.66 2.46
N VAL A 291 -0.94 2.98 2.25
CA VAL A 291 -0.34 3.98 3.14
C VAL A 291 -0.94 3.88 4.54
N LYS A 292 -2.27 3.80 4.67
CA LYS A 292 -2.96 3.63 5.98
C LYS A 292 -2.46 2.43 6.76
N ALA A 293 -2.29 1.29 6.10
CA ALA A 293 -1.90 0.06 6.77
C ALA A 293 -0.40 0.01 7.15
N ASN A 294 0.47 0.77 6.48
CA ASN A 294 1.92 0.58 6.56
C ASN A 294 2.74 1.82 6.98
N MET A 295 2.17 3.03 6.92
CA MET A 295 2.90 4.28 7.19
C MET A 295 2.26 5.05 8.33
N ALA A 296 3.07 5.52 9.29
CA ALA A 296 2.60 6.42 10.34
C ALA A 296 2.49 7.86 9.84
N TYR A 297 1.41 8.55 10.15
CA TYR A 297 1.25 9.95 9.74
C TYR A 297 0.26 10.68 10.63
N ASP A 298 0.45 11.99 10.80
CA ASP A 298 -0.55 12.88 11.38
C ASP A 298 -1.48 13.42 10.29
N ARG A 299 -0.95 13.63 9.08
CA ARG A 299 -1.74 13.96 7.88
C ARG A 299 -1.21 13.22 6.65
N LEU A 300 -2.14 12.70 5.86
CA LEU A 300 -1.91 12.15 4.53
C LEU A 300 -2.61 13.05 3.51
N THR A 301 -1.87 13.51 2.49
CA THR A 301 -2.41 14.23 1.34
C THR A 301 -1.98 13.52 0.06
N ILE A 302 -2.92 13.31 -0.87
CA ILE A 302 -2.63 12.81 -2.21
C ILE A 302 -2.93 13.92 -3.21
N LEU A 303 -1.91 14.29 -3.98
CA LEU A 303 -2.02 15.23 -5.09
C LEU A 303 -2.10 14.43 -6.38
N ALA A 304 -2.86 14.92 -7.35
CA ALA A 304 -2.82 14.45 -8.72
C ALA A 304 -2.91 15.61 -9.71
N MET A 305 -2.23 15.48 -10.84
CA MET A 305 -2.41 16.35 -12.00
C MET A 305 -3.81 16.17 -12.58
N ASP A 306 -4.42 17.26 -13.04
CA ASP A 306 -5.76 17.22 -13.63
C ASP A 306 -5.69 16.51 -15.01
N PRO A 307 -6.72 15.73 -15.40
CA PRO A 307 -6.67 14.98 -16.65
C PRO A 307 -6.51 15.88 -17.89
N GLY A 308 -5.44 15.65 -18.66
CA GLY A 308 -5.15 16.42 -19.89
C GLY A 308 -4.51 17.80 -19.64
N ASP A 309 -4.15 18.12 -18.40
CA ASP A 309 -3.46 19.35 -18.02
C ASP A 309 -2.09 19.02 -17.41
N ASP A 310 -1.02 19.48 -18.05
CA ASP A 310 0.36 19.21 -17.63
C ASP A 310 0.86 20.21 -16.57
N MET A 311 0.07 21.24 -16.24
CA MET A 311 0.47 22.32 -15.34
C MET A 311 -0.41 22.45 -14.10
N ASN A 312 -1.67 22.06 -14.17
CA ASN A 312 -2.63 22.18 -13.07
C ASN A 312 -2.94 20.84 -12.44
N GLY A 313 -3.18 20.86 -11.13
CA GLY A 313 -3.57 19.68 -10.37
C GLY A 313 -4.42 20.02 -9.17
N SER A 314 -4.87 18.97 -8.48
CA SER A 314 -5.68 19.08 -7.28
C SER A 314 -5.30 18.09 -6.19
N VAL A 315 -5.68 18.43 -4.96
CA VAL A 315 -5.69 17.49 -3.85
C VAL A 315 -6.90 16.55 -4.02
N VAL A 316 -6.63 15.31 -4.41
CA VAL A 316 -7.66 14.28 -4.64
C VAL A 316 -8.07 13.55 -3.37
N TYR A 317 -7.21 13.58 -2.34
CA TYR A 317 -7.50 12.99 -1.04
C TYR A 317 -6.70 13.70 0.07
N CYS A 318 -7.35 13.89 1.22
CA CYS A 318 -6.66 14.34 2.43
C CYS A 318 -7.32 13.71 3.66
N ASP A 319 -6.49 13.28 4.61
CA ASP A 319 -6.90 12.63 5.87
C ASP A 319 -5.98 13.04 7.03
N GLY A 320 -6.49 13.01 8.26
CA GLY A 320 -5.75 13.39 9.47
C GLY A 320 -5.94 14.85 9.92
N VAL A 321 -4.95 15.39 10.64
CA VAL A 321 -5.02 16.69 11.31
C VAL A 321 -5.14 17.83 10.30
N ASP A 322 -6.13 18.72 10.50
CA ASP A 322 -6.44 19.86 9.62
C ASP A 322 -6.69 19.46 8.15
N ALA A 323 -7.17 18.24 7.87
CA ALA A 323 -7.40 17.77 6.49
C ALA A 323 -8.35 18.67 5.68
N GLU A 324 -9.32 19.32 6.34
CA GLU A 324 -10.26 20.24 5.70
C GLU A 324 -9.58 21.45 5.06
N GLN A 325 -8.38 21.82 5.54
CA GLN A 325 -7.58 22.89 4.95
C GLN A 325 -7.08 22.57 3.53
N PHE A 326 -6.97 21.28 3.19
CA PHE A 326 -6.36 20.82 1.93
C PHE A 326 -7.36 20.17 0.98
N ALA A 327 -8.52 19.75 1.47
CA ALA A 327 -9.55 19.11 0.67
C ALA A 327 -9.88 19.95 -0.58
N ASN A 328 -9.80 19.33 -1.76
CA ASN A 328 -10.11 19.92 -3.07
C ASN A 328 -9.30 21.17 -3.45
N LYS A 329 -8.19 21.48 -2.76
CA LYS A 329 -7.32 22.59 -3.16
C LYS A 329 -6.70 22.32 -4.53
N LYS A 330 -6.71 23.35 -5.37
CA LYS A 330 -5.99 23.38 -6.65
C LYS A 330 -4.57 23.87 -6.43
N PHE A 331 -3.65 23.39 -7.27
CA PHE A 331 -2.26 23.83 -7.34
C PHE A 331 -1.81 23.88 -8.79
N THR A 332 -0.72 24.59 -9.04
CA THR A 332 -0.02 24.62 -10.32
C THR A 332 1.43 24.18 -10.12
N LEU A 333 2.05 23.58 -11.13
CA LEU A 333 3.49 23.27 -11.11
C LEU A 333 4.39 24.51 -11.03
N SER A 334 3.84 25.73 -11.08
CA SER A 334 4.59 26.95 -10.78
C SER A 334 4.62 27.31 -9.28
N ASP A 335 3.84 26.62 -8.45
CA ASP A 335 3.80 26.83 -7.00
C ASP A 335 5.11 26.38 -6.32
N LYS A 336 5.51 27.10 -5.27
CA LYS A 336 6.82 26.89 -4.58
C LYS A 336 6.76 25.91 -3.40
N GLY A 337 5.69 25.14 -3.25
CA GLY A 337 5.51 24.19 -2.15
C GLY A 337 6.30 22.89 -2.30
N VAL A 338 6.70 22.30 -1.18
CA VAL A 338 7.51 21.05 -1.19
C VAL A 338 6.77 19.86 -1.81
N PHE A 339 5.43 19.81 -1.74
CA PHE A 339 4.64 18.76 -2.40
C PHE A 339 4.73 18.89 -3.92
N VAL A 340 4.59 20.12 -4.42
CA VAL A 340 4.65 20.44 -5.85
C VAL A 340 6.07 20.22 -6.40
N LEU A 341 7.10 20.63 -5.65
CA LEU A 341 8.50 20.41 -6.04
C LEU A 341 8.85 18.93 -6.22
N SER A 342 8.23 18.03 -5.44
CA SER A 342 8.44 16.58 -5.59
C SER A 342 7.84 16.05 -6.90
N LEU A 343 6.64 16.52 -7.27
CA LEU A 343 6.01 16.22 -8.57
C LEU A 343 6.86 16.72 -9.73
N MET A 344 7.27 17.99 -9.68
CA MET A 344 8.04 18.65 -10.75
C MET A 344 9.38 17.98 -11.06
N ARG A 345 10.01 17.36 -10.07
CA ARG A 345 11.35 16.75 -10.22
C ARG A 345 11.32 15.24 -10.25
N ASN A 346 10.15 14.62 -10.10
CA ASN A 346 9.97 13.18 -9.89
C ASN A 346 11.00 12.62 -8.89
N ARG A 347 11.17 13.32 -7.75
CA ARG A 347 12.13 12.94 -6.70
C ARG A 347 11.45 12.90 -5.33
N PRO A 348 11.65 11.82 -4.56
CA PRO A 348 11.22 11.79 -3.18
C PRO A 348 11.83 12.95 -2.40
N MET A 349 11.01 13.63 -1.59
CA MET A 349 11.44 14.75 -0.76
C MET A 349 11.26 14.38 0.71
N GLU A 350 12.34 14.44 1.48
CA GLU A 350 12.33 14.27 2.92
C GLU A 350 12.83 15.55 3.60
N ARG A 351 12.09 16.04 4.58
CA ARG A 351 12.44 17.22 5.37
C ARG A 351 12.15 16.97 6.84
N SER A 352 13.16 17.19 7.67
CA SER A 352 13.07 17.16 9.13
C SER A 352 13.15 18.58 9.67
N PHE A 353 12.34 18.89 10.68
CA PHE A 353 12.26 20.20 11.31
C PHE A 353 12.60 20.10 12.80
N LEU A 354 13.53 20.94 13.26
CA LEU A 354 13.87 21.03 14.67
C LEU A 354 12.76 21.76 15.46
N PRO A 355 12.59 21.47 16.76
CA PRO A 355 11.73 22.26 17.63
C PRO A 355 12.13 23.75 17.60
N GLY A 356 11.17 24.63 17.30
CA GLY A 356 11.40 26.09 17.27
C GLY A 356 11.97 26.63 15.95
N PHE A 357 11.98 25.84 14.87
CA PHE A 357 12.36 26.29 13.54
C PHE A 357 11.49 27.47 13.06
N LYS A 358 12.12 28.61 12.71
CA LYS A 358 11.42 29.88 12.38
C LYS A 358 10.97 29.98 10.93
N ASP A 359 11.68 29.32 10.01
CA ASP A 359 11.37 29.36 8.59
C ASP A 359 10.35 28.28 8.26
N TYR A 360 9.13 28.73 7.98
CA TYR A 360 8.04 27.86 7.62
C TYR A 360 8.16 27.44 6.14
N LEU A 361 8.15 26.12 5.88
CA LEU A 361 8.17 25.58 4.53
C LEU A 361 6.75 25.33 4.03
N PRO A 362 6.29 25.99 2.95
CA PRO A 362 4.97 25.72 2.40
C PRO A 362 4.87 24.31 1.79
N ARG A 363 3.73 23.64 2.00
CA ARG A 363 3.40 22.35 1.37
C ARG A 363 2.94 22.52 -0.06
N LEU A 364 1.93 23.36 -0.29
CA LEU A 364 1.43 23.71 -1.63
C LEU A 364 1.92 25.09 -2.07
N ASN A 365 1.55 26.14 -1.35
CA ASN A 365 1.91 27.53 -1.66
C ASN A 365 1.92 28.40 -0.39
N ASP A 366 2.32 29.66 -0.52
CA ASP A 366 2.51 30.59 0.61
C ASP A 366 1.21 31.01 1.31
N SER A 367 0.05 30.72 0.72
CA SER A 367 -1.26 31.11 1.27
C SER A 367 -1.79 30.17 2.36
N GLU A 368 -1.11 29.05 2.61
CA GLU A 368 -1.58 28.06 3.56
C GLU A 368 -1.32 28.42 5.03
N ARG A 369 -2.18 27.92 5.92
CA ARG A 369 -1.98 28.06 7.37
C ARG A 369 -0.77 27.26 7.83
N LYS A 370 0.06 27.90 8.68
CA LYS A 370 1.26 27.30 9.26
C LYS A 370 0.93 26.18 10.24
N ASN A 371 1.67 25.08 10.15
CA ASN A 371 1.68 23.99 11.15
C ASN A 371 3.01 24.05 11.92
N LEU A 372 2.96 24.51 13.17
CA LEU A 372 4.15 24.68 14.02
C LEU A 372 4.60 23.38 14.71
N ASN A 373 3.73 22.36 14.72
CA ASN A 373 4.01 21.05 15.31
C ASN A 373 4.64 20.08 14.32
N LEU A 374 4.74 20.45 13.05
CA LEU A 374 5.36 19.65 12.01
C LEU A 374 6.84 19.38 12.35
N ARG A 375 7.23 18.10 12.34
CA ARG A 375 8.60 17.63 12.54
C ARG A 375 9.15 16.88 11.35
N GLN A 376 8.30 16.23 10.56
CA GLN A 376 8.72 15.52 9.37
C GLN A 376 7.72 15.66 8.22
N ILE A 377 8.27 15.84 7.03
CA ILE A 377 7.58 15.67 5.75
C ILE A 377 8.28 14.56 4.96
N LEU A 378 7.48 13.64 4.42
CA LEU A 378 7.90 12.70 3.40
C LEU A 378 6.94 12.82 2.21
N VAL A 379 7.49 13.16 1.03
CA VAL A 379 6.75 13.18 -0.23
C VAL A 379 7.31 12.11 -1.15
N MET A 380 6.44 11.22 -1.61
CA MET A 380 6.75 10.17 -2.59
C MET A 380 6.01 10.46 -3.90
N PRO A 381 6.73 10.84 -4.98
CA PRO A 381 6.13 11.00 -6.28
C PRO A 381 5.84 9.65 -6.93
N ILE A 382 4.81 9.63 -7.77
CA ILE A 382 4.37 8.50 -8.57
C ILE A 382 4.29 9.00 -10.01
N ALA A 383 5.28 8.62 -10.82
CA ALA A 383 5.30 8.89 -12.24
C ALA A 383 4.60 7.76 -13.00
N ALA A 384 3.74 8.11 -13.94
CA ALA A 384 3.03 7.17 -14.80
C ALA A 384 3.98 6.52 -15.82
N GLU A 385 5.04 7.22 -16.21
CA GLU A 385 6.04 6.76 -17.16
C GLU A 385 7.42 6.62 -16.51
N HIS A 386 8.08 5.50 -16.79
CA HIS A 386 9.39 5.22 -16.23
C HIS A 386 10.44 6.18 -16.82
N GLY A 387 11.16 6.90 -15.96
CA GLY A 387 12.17 7.86 -16.38
C GLY A 387 11.64 9.24 -16.76
N SER A 388 10.34 9.52 -16.54
CA SER A 388 9.80 10.88 -16.66
C SER A 388 10.49 11.84 -15.69
N ASP A 389 10.73 13.07 -16.13
CA ASP A 389 11.26 14.15 -15.29
C ASP A 389 10.23 14.68 -14.29
N THR A 390 8.94 14.47 -14.57
CA THR A 390 7.80 14.87 -13.74
C THR A 390 6.98 13.65 -13.32
N ALA A 391 6.19 13.83 -12.26
CA ALA A 391 5.25 12.83 -11.77
C ALA A 391 3.83 13.39 -11.76
N GLU A 392 2.85 12.52 -11.94
CA GLU A 392 1.43 12.88 -12.01
C GLU A 392 0.73 12.78 -10.66
N ILE A 393 1.24 11.96 -9.74
CA ILE A 393 0.66 11.77 -8.41
C ILE A 393 1.75 11.93 -7.35
N ALA A 394 1.39 12.44 -6.17
CA ALA A 394 2.29 12.45 -5.02
C ALA A 394 1.56 12.01 -3.75
N ILE A 395 2.18 11.08 -3.01
CA ILE A 395 1.80 10.71 -1.64
C ILE A 395 2.58 11.62 -0.70
N CYS A 396 1.88 12.42 0.10
CA CYS A 396 2.48 13.35 1.03
C CYS A 396 2.11 12.97 2.46
N LEU A 397 3.12 12.71 3.28
CA LEU A 397 2.98 12.35 4.69
C LEU A 397 3.61 13.43 5.56
N GLU A 398 2.88 13.80 6.60
CA GLU A 398 3.31 14.76 7.61
C GLU A 398 3.22 14.13 9.00
N SER A 399 4.20 14.43 9.86
CA SER A 399 4.22 13.96 11.25
C SER A 399 4.85 14.98 12.21
N SER A 400 4.34 14.99 13.44
CA SER A 400 4.88 15.69 14.60
C SER A 400 5.91 14.88 15.37
N SER A 401 6.11 13.60 15.02
CA SER A 401 7.21 12.79 15.53
C SER A 401 8.49 13.05 14.75
N SER A 402 9.63 12.95 15.43
CA SER A 402 10.95 13.02 14.79
C SER A 402 11.36 11.61 14.35
N MET A 403 11.62 11.42 13.06
CA MET A 403 11.95 10.14 12.42
C MET A 403 10.89 9.02 12.57
N PRO A 404 9.63 9.22 12.11
CA PRO A 404 8.61 8.18 12.14
C PRO A 404 8.76 7.13 11.04
N TYR A 405 9.70 7.30 10.10
CA TYR A 405 9.91 6.42 8.95
C TYR A 405 11.30 5.81 8.97
N ASN A 406 11.38 4.48 8.90
CA ASN A 406 12.67 3.80 8.67
C ASN A 406 12.97 3.68 7.16
N ASP A 407 14.23 3.39 6.83
CA ASP A 407 14.66 3.27 5.42
C ASP A 407 13.98 2.12 4.68
N HIS A 408 13.64 1.04 5.38
CA HIS A 408 12.95 -0.09 4.78
C HIS A 408 11.52 0.27 4.34
N GLU A 409 10.76 1.00 5.17
CA GLU A 409 9.42 1.51 4.85
C GLU A 409 9.47 2.46 3.65
N LYS A 410 10.45 3.36 3.62
CA LYS A 410 10.67 4.29 2.49
C LYS A 410 10.91 3.54 1.18
N GLU A 411 11.76 2.50 1.19
CA GLU A 411 12.04 1.67 0.02
C GLU A 411 10.81 0.85 -0.43
N LEU A 412 10.04 0.29 0.51
CA LEU A 412 8.79 -0.41 0.17
C LEU A 412 7.75 0.55 -0.44
N LEU A 413 7.60 1.76 0.12
CA LEU A 413 6.71 2.78 -0.43
C LEU A 413 7.15 3.23 -1.83
N LYS A 414 8.46 3.37 -2.07
CA LYS A 414 9.01 3.69 -3.39
C LYS A 414 8.76 2.58 -4.42
N ALA A 415 8.96 1.32 -4.03
CA ALA A 415 8.64 0.18 -4.89
C ALA A 415 7.15 0.10 -5.21
N PHE A 416 6.30 0.35 -4.21
CA PHE A 416 4.85 0.43 -4.40
C PHE A 416 4.45 1.58 -5.33
N ALA A 417 5.02 2.77 -5.14
CA ALA A 417 4.80 3.96 -5.96
C ALA A 417 5.13 3.70 -7.44
N GLY A 418 6.24 3.02 -7.74
CA GLY A 418 6.61 2.67 -9.11
C GLY A 418 5.57 1.79 -9.81
N VAL A 419 5.03 0.77 -9.12
CA VAL A 419 3.99 -0.10 -9.69
C VAL A 419 2.64 0.63 -9.79
N ALA A 420 2.30 1.45 -8.79
CA ALA A 420 1.09 2.27 -8.81
C ALA A 420 1.07 3.24 -10.00
N GLY A 421 2.22 3.85 -10.33
CA GLY A 421 2.37 4.72 -11.50
C GLY A 421 2.10 3.99 -12.82
N PHE A 422 2.68 2.79 -12.99
CA PHE A 422 2.41 1.96 -14.17
C PHE A 422 0.92 1.60 -14.29
N ALA A 423 0.28 1.20 -13.18
CA ALA A 423 -1.14 0.89 -13.16
C ALA A 423 -1.98 2.12 -13.51
N TYR A 424 -1.61 3.28 -12.98
CA TYR A 424 -2.29 4.55 -13.25
C TYR A 424 -2.22 4.93 -14.73
N ASN A 425 -1.04 4.83 -15.35
CA ASN A 425 -0.87 5.08 -16.79
C ASN A 425 -1.79 4.19 -17.62
N ARG A 426 -1.82 2.89 -17.31
CA ARG A 426 -2.65 1.91 -18.02
C ARG A 426 -4.13 2.24 -17.88
N ALA A 427 -4.62 2.52 -16.67
CA ALA A 427 -6.00 2.87 -16.42
C ALA A 427 -6.38 4.19 -17.12
N ARG A 428 -5.55 5.22 -17.02
CA ARG A 428 -5.79 6.53 -17.67
C ARG A 428 -5.83 6.41 -19.19
N LYS A 429 -4.90 5.68 -19.80
CA LYS A 429 -4.89 5.44 -21.25
C LYS A 429 -6.11 4.63 -21.71
N PHE A 430 -6.53 3.66 -20.90
CA PHE A 430 -7.74 2.88 -21.19
C PHE A 430 -9.00 3.75 -21.11
N GLU A 431 -9.16 4.56 -20.05
CA GLU A 431 -10.28 5.49 -19.90
C GLU A 431 -10.31 6.51 -21.05
N LEU A 432 -9.17 7.13 -21.39
CA LEU A 432 -9.06 8.04 -22.53
C LEU A 432 -9.40 7.36 -23.87
N GLY A 433 -8.92 6.12 -24.07
CA GLY A 433 -9.22 5.34 -25.26
C GLY A 433 -10.70 4.97 -25.35
N CYS A 434 -11.34 4.67 -24.22
CA CYS A 434 -12.79 4.48 -24.15
C CYS A 434 -13.54 5.76 -24.50
N ASP A 435 -13.16 6.91 -23.95
CA ASP A 435 -13.80 8.20 -24.24
C ASP A 435 -13.69 8.57 -25.73
N GLN A 436 -12.51 8.37 -26.34
CA GLN A 436 -12.31 8.55 -27.77
C GLN A 436 -13.12 7.56 -28.61
N ALA A 437 -13.22 6.30 -28.17
CA ALA A 437 -14.02 5.28 -28.84
C ALA A 437 -15.54 5.50 -28.67
N MET A 438 -15.97 6.35 -27.73
CA MET A 438 -17.37 6.68 -27.49
C MET A 438 -17.84 7.95 -28.21
N ARG A 439 -16.91 8.80 -28.66
CA ARG A 439 -17.21 10.10 -29.29
C ARG A 439 -16.80 10.14 -30.76
N ASP A 440 -17.40 11.06 -31.50
CA ASP A 440 -17.02 11.40 -32.86
C ASP A 440 -15.90 12.45 -32.86
N GLY A 441 -14.84 12.20 -33.64
CA GLY A 441 -13.62 13.01 -33.62
C GLY A 441 -13.75 14.43 -34.17
N HIS A 442 -14.77 14.72 -35.00
CA HIS A 442 -14.95 16.05 -35.59
C HIS A 442 -15.91 16.93 -34.75
N THR A 443 -16.91 16.32 -34.14
CA THR A 443 -17.98 17.04 -33.43
C THR A 443 -17.88 16.96 -31.92
N GLY A 444 -17.15 15.99 -31.36
CA GLY A 444 -17.11 15.72 -29.93
C GLY A 444 -18.42 15.14 -29.36
N LEU A 445 -19.47 14.98 -30.17
CA LEU A 445 -20.71 14.29 -29.78
C LEU A 445 -20.45 12.80 -29.56
N ILE A 446 -21.35 12.08 -28.88
CA ILE A 446 -21.21 10.62 -28.82
C ILE A 446 -21.43 10.02 -30.23
N ASN A 447 -20.78 8.91 -30.51
CA ASN A 447 -20.98 8.23 -31.78
C ASN A 447 -22.25 7.35 -31.77
N LYS A 448 -22.64 6.87 -32.95
CA LYS A 448 -23.77 5.96 -33.16
C LYS A 448 -23.80 4.79 -32.18
N LYS A 449 -22.67 4.11 -31.95
CA LYS A 449 -22.61 2.94 -31.08
C LYS A 449 -22.98 3.29 -29.63
N THR A 450 -22.36 4.33 -29.08
CA THR A 450 -22.62 4.79 -27.71
C THR A 450 -24.04 5.32 -27.54
N MET A 451 -24.62 5.93 -28.57
CA MET A 451 -26.01 6.37 -28.56
C MET A 451 -26.98 5.19 -28.39
N PHE A 452 -26.79 4.10 -29.13
CA PHE A 452 -27.62 2.89 -28.98
C PHE A 452 -27.52 2.29 -27.56
N GLU A 453 -26.33 2.26 -26.96
CA GLU A 453 -26.13 1.76 -25.58
C GLU A 453 -26.86 2.62 -24.55
N LYS A 454 -26.78 3.95 -24.68
CA LYS A 454 -27.52 4.89 -23.82
C LYS A 454 -29.04 4.75 -23.99
N LEU A 455 -29.53 4.75 -25.22
CA LEU A 455 -30.96 4.64 -25.51
C LEU A 455 -31.55 3.30 -25.07
N ARG A 456 -30.81 2.18 -25.16
CA ARG A 456 -31.29 0.89 -24.60
C ARG A 456 -31.49 0.96 -23.09
N SER A 457 -30.52 1.53 -22.39
CA SER A 457 -30.60 1.71 -20.93
C SER A 457 -31.75 2.62 -20.54
N GLU A 458 -31.96 3.69 -21.32
CA GLU A 458 -33.00 4.67 -21.08
C GLU A 458 -34.39 4.16 -21.43
N LYS A 459 -34.53 3.36 -22.49
CA LYS A 459 -35.80 2.69 -22.82
C LYS A 459 -36.28 1.79 -21.68
N ILE A 460 -35.39 1.03 -21.03
CA ILE A 460 -35.73 0.21 -19.87
C ILE A 460 -36.27 1.07 -18.72
N ARG A 461 -35.70 2.28 -18.52
CA ARG A 461 -36.16 3.23 -17.50
C ARG A 461 -37.49 3.88 -17.86
N ALA A 462 -37.68 4.22 -19.13
CA ALA A 462 -38.91 4.78 -19.68
C ALA A 462 -40.08 3.79 -19.55
N ASP A 463 -39.87 2.53 -19.92
CA ASP A 463 -40.88 1.48 -19.81
C ASP A 463 -41.30 1.25 -18.35
N ARG A 464 -40.37 1.40 -17.39
CA ARG A 464 -40.65 1.28 -15.94
C ARG A 464 -41.35 2.50 -15.36
N SER A 465 -40.92 3.69 -15.74
CA SER A 465 -41.36 4.96 -15.13
C SER A 465 -42.47 5.64 -15.93
N LYS A 466 -42.90 5.03 -17.03
CA LYS A 466 -44.01 5.43 -17.90
C LYS A 466 -43.87 6.81 -18.53
N TYR A 467 -42.65 7.20 -18.92
CA TYR A 467 -42.42 8.37 -19.77
C TYR A 467 -42.09 7.95 -21.21
N SER A 468 -42.15 8.91 -22.13
CA SER A 468 -41.85 8.72 -23.55
C SER A 468 -40.49 9.32 -23.93
N ILE A 469 -39.91 8.83 -25.02
CA ILE A 469 -38.64 9.33 -25.57
C ILE A 469 -38.91 9.89 -26.96
N GLY A 470 -38.60 11.17 -27.19
CA GLY A 470 -38.70 11.78 -28.53
C GLY A 470 -37.41 11.53 -29.31
N LEU A 471 -37.50 10.88 -30.47
CA LEU A 471 -36.36 10.65 -31.36
C LEU A 471 -36.41 11.62 -32.54
N LEU A 472 -35.37 12.42 -32.72
CA LEU A 472 -35.18 13.32 -33.84
C LEU A 472 -34.02 12.80 -34.70
N MET A 473 -34.29 12.42 -35.93
CA MET A 473 -33.29 12.11 -36.95
C MET A 473 -33.10 13.34 -37.83
N MET A 474 -31.87 13.81 -37.98
CA MET A 474 -31.56 15.06 -38.67
C MET A 474 -30.48 14.84 -39.71
N ASP A 475 -30.54 15.62 -40.78
CA ASP A 475 -29.53 15.62 -41.84
C ASP A 475 -29.37 17.01 -42.44
N ILE A 476 -28.12 17.37 -42.77
CA ILE A 476 -27.77 18.67 -43.32
C ILE A 476 -28.17 18.74 -44.79
N ASP A 477 -29.07 19.67 -45.11
CA ASP A 477 -29.57 19.84 -46.47
C ASP A 477 -28.45 20.26 -47.42
N HIS A 478 -28.34 19.54 -48.54
CA HIS A 478 -27.38 19.81 -49.61
C HIS A 478 -25.90 19.81 -49.15
N PHE A 479 -25.55 19.07 -48.09
CA PHE A 479 -24.18 19.06 -47.56
C PHE A 479 -23.11 18.62 -48.57
N LYS A 480 -23.44 17.67 -49.46
CA LYS A 480 -22.57 17.32 -50.58
C LYS A 480 -22.20 18.54 -51.45
N HIS A 481 -23.15 19.43 -51.74
CA HIS A 481 -22.90 20.65 -52.51
C HIS A 481 -21.96 21.61 -51.75
N VAL A 482 -22.08 21.69 -50.43
CA VAL A 482 -21.15 22.45 -49.59
C VAL A 482 -19.73 21.89 -49.71
N ASN A 483 -19.55 20.57 -49.57
CA ASN A 483 -18.24 19.93 -49.71
C ASN A 483 -17.66 20.09 -51.11
N ASP A 484 -18.48 19.91 -52.15
CA ASP A 484 -18.05 20.02 -53.54
C ASP A 484 -17.66 21.47 -53.91
N THR A 485 -18.25 22.48 -53.26
CA THR A 485 -18.01 23.91 -53.53
C THR A 485 -16.88 24.49 -52.69
N TYR A 486 -16.82 24.16 -51.40
CA TYR A 486 -15.93 24.80 -50.42
C TYR A 486 -14.84 23.86 -49.88
N GLY A 487 -14.89 22.58 -50.23
CA GLY A 487 -13.98 21.55 -49.75
C GLY A 487 -14.33 21.02 -48.36
N HIS A 488 -13.80 19.83 -48.06
CA HIS A 488 -14.01 19.14 -46.79
C HIS A 488 -13.67 19.96 -45.53
N PRO A 489 -12.63 20.82 -45.49
CA PRO A 489 -12.35 21.63 -44.30
C PRO A 489 -13.50 22.56 -43.90
N ILE A 490 -14.19 23.16 -44.88
CA ILE A 490 -15.36 24.01 -44.62
C ILE A 490 -16.57 23.15 -44.23
N GLY A 491 -16.73 21.98 -44.86
CA GLY A 491 -17.72 20.99 -44.43
C GLY A 491 -17.59 20.61 -42.96
N ASP A 492 -16.37 20.35 -42.49
CA ASP A 492 -16.09 20.02 -41.09
C ASP A 492 -16.47 21.17 -40.13
N VAL A 493 -16.20 22.42 -40.52
CA VAL A 493 -16.61 23.62 -39.76
C VAL A 493 -18.14 23.69 -39.66
N VAL A 494 -18.85 23.41 -40.75
CA VAL A 494 -20.31 23.38 -40.78
C VAL A 494 -20.87 22.30 -39.84
N ILE A 495 -20.34 21.07 -39.94
CA ILE A 495 -20.76 19.96 -39.07
C ILE A 495 -20.55 20.33 -37.60
N LYS A 496 -19.39 20.90 -37.26
CA LYS A 496 -19.07 21.30 -35.88
C LYS A 496 -20.01 22.40 -35.36
N GLY A 497 -20.27 23.44 -36.17
CA GLY A 497 -21.19 24.51 -35.78
C GLY A 497 -22.62 24.02 -35.58
N ILE A 498 -23.08 23.06 -36.39
CA ILE A 498 -24.39 22.43 -36.21
C ILE A 498 -24.42 21.59 -34.94
N ALA A 499 -23.39 20.77 -34.67
CA ALA A 499 -23.29 19.96 -33.45
C ALA A 499 -23.34 20.84 -32.17
N ASP A 500 -22.61 21.94 -32.16
CA ASP A 500 -22.61 22.91 -31.07
C ASP A 500 -23.97 23.58 -30.89
N THR A 501 -24.67 23.86 -32.00
CA THR A 501 -26.00 24.46 -31.98
C THR A 501 -27.04 23.50 -31.43
N ILE A 502 -27.06 22.24 -31.90
CA ILE A 502 -27.97 21.22 -31.37
C ILE A 502 -27.78 21.06 -29.86
N SER A 503 -26.52 21.03 -29.41
CA SER A 503 -26.18 20.83 -28.00
C SER A 503 -26.63 21.99 -27.09
N LYS A 504 -26.73 23.22 -27.62
CA LYS A 504 -27.25 24.39 -26.90
C LYS A 504 -28.77 24.42 -26.80
N GLU A 505 -29.45 23.80 -27.76
CA GLU A 505 -30.91 23.81 -27.86
C GLU A 505 -31.60 22.67 -27.08
N ILE A 506 -30.84 21.80 -26.40
CA ILE A 506 -31.35 20.65 -25.63
C ILE A 506 -30.92 20.70 -24.16
N ARG A 507 -31.52 19.88 -23.30
CA ARG A 507 -31.14 19.77 -21.88
C ARG A 507 -29.91 18.86 -21.75
N GLY A 508 -28.71 19.41 -21.82
CA GLY A 508 -27.45 18.64 -21.89
C GLY A 508 -27.18 17.65 -20.74
N GLU A 509 -27.84 17.77 -19.59
CA GLU A 509 -27.73 16.83 -18.48
C GLU A 509 -28.59 15.56 -18.65
N ILE A 510 -29.64 15.64 -19.47
CA ILE A 510 -30.69 14.61 -19.56
C ILE A 510 -30.82 14.08 -21.00
N ASP A 511 -30.90 14.98 -21.98
CA ASP A 511 -31.09 14.64 -23.39
C ASP A 511 -29.79 14.10 -24.02
N VAL A 512 -29.94 13.26 -25.04
CA VAL A 512 -28.80 12.62 -25.71
C VAL A 512 -28.69 13.15 -27.14
N VAL A 513 -27.49 13.57 -27.53
CA VAL A 513 -27.19 14.00 -28.90
C VAL A 513 -25.99 13.21 -29.43
N ALA A 514 -26.11 12.70 -30.66
CA ALA A 514 -25.11 11.86 -31.29
C ALA A 514 -24.94 12.19 -32.77
N ARG A 515 -23.72 12.00 -33.29
CA ARG A 515 -23.48 11.94 -34.72
C ARG A 515 -23.74 10.51 -35.21
N PHE A 516 -24.71 10.35 -36.10
CA PHE A 516 -25.18 9.05 -36.56
C PHE A 516 -24.45 8.59 -37.84
N GLY A 517 -24.11 9.54 -38.70
CA GLY A 517 -23.44 9.34 -39.99
C GLY A 517 -22.52 10.50 -40.37
N GLY A 518 -22.20 10.63 -41.65
CA GLY A 518 -21.32 11.71 -42.14
C GLY A 518 -21.92 13.10 -41.92
N GLU A 519 -23.19 13.28 -42.26
CA GLU A 519 -23.93 14.56 -42.14
C GLU A 519 -25.21 14.43 -41.29
N GLU A 520 -25.35 13.29 -40.61
CA GLU A 520 -26.57 12.89 -39.90
C GLU A 520 -26.38 12.97 -38.38
N PHE A 521 -27.39 13.51 -37.69
CA PHE A 521 -27.43 13.62 -36.24
C PHE A 521 -28.69 12.96 -35.69
N VAL A 522 -28.60 12.41 -34.49
CA VAL A 522 -29.74 11.90 -33.73
C VAL A 522 -29.81 12.62 -32.38
N VAL A 523 -30.99 13.11 -32.05
CA VAL A 523 -31.30 13.62 -30.71
C VAL A 523 -32.37 12.72 -30.08
N ALA A 524 -32.14 12.31 -28.84
CA ALA A 524 -33.14 11.67 -28.01
C ALA A 524 -33.51 12.57 -26.83
N LEU A 525 -34.76 13.04 -26.85
CA LEU A 525 -35.35 13.87 -25.82
C LEU A 525 -36.01 12.97 -24.77
N ILE A 526 -35.54 13.05 -23.53
CA ILE A 526 -35.98 12.16 -22.45
C ILE A 526 -37.15 12.79 -21.71
N ASP A 527 -38.20 12.02 -21.47
CA ASP A 527 -39.41 12.50 -20.79
C ASP A 527 -40.01 13.72 -21.49
N THR A 528 -40.41 13.50 -22.74
CA THR A 528 -41.10 14.49 -23.58
C THR A 528 -42.38 13.89 -24.14
N ASP A 529 -43.37 14.75 -24.37
CA ASP A 529 -44.55 14.40 -25.18
C ASP A 529 -44.34 14.79 -26.65
N SER A 530 -45.37 14.57 -27.46
CA SER A 530 -45.35 14.85 -28.89
C SER A 530 -45.14 16.33 -29.20
N GLU A 531 -45.79 17.22 -28.45
CA GLU A 531 -45.75 18.66 -28.68
C GLU A 531 -44.37 19.22 -28.33
N GLY A 532 -43.83 18.90 -27.16
CA GLY A 532 -42.49 19.32 -26.73
C GLY A 532 -41.37 18.76 -27.60
N MET A 533 -41.56 17.56 -28.17
CA MET A 533 -40.63 16.97 -29.14
C MET A 533 -40.58 17.81 -30.43
N VAL A 534 -41.74 18.12 -31.01
CA VAL A 534 -41.83 18.90 -32.25
C VAL A 534 -41.38 20.34 -32.03
N GLU A 535 -41.71 20.95 -30.89
CA GLU A 535 -41.26 22.30 -30.52
C GLU A 535 -39.72 22.36 -30.44
N THR A 536 -39.10 21.38 -29.79
CA THR A 536 -37.63 21.29 -29.68
C THR A 536 -37.00 21.06 -31.05
N ALA A 537 -37.58 20.19 -31.89
CA ALA A 537 -37.10 19.98 -33.25
C ALA A 537 -37.15 21.28 -34.09
N GLU A 538 -38.24 22.03 -34.00
CA GLU A 538 -38.40 23.28 -34.75
C GLU A 538 -37.47 24.39 -34.21
N ARG A 539 -37.22 24.40 -32.90
CA ARG A 539 -36.22 25.29 -32.29
C ARG A 539 -34.82 25.01 -32.82
N ILE A 540 -34.44 23.73 -32.90
CA ILE A 540 -33.16 23.30 -33.49
C ILE A 540 -33.10 23.73 -34.96
N ARG A 541 -34.12 23.42 -35.76
CA ARG A 541 -34.17 23.76 -37.19
C ARG A 541 -33.98 25.26 -37.43
N LYS A 542 -34.76 26.09 -36.73
CA LYS A 542 -34.67 27.56 -36.81
C LYS A 542 -33.32 28.10 -36.37
N SER A 543 -32.68 27.47 -35.38
CA SER A 543 -31.37 27.89 -34.89
C SER A 543 -30.27 27.58 -35.90
N VAL A 544 -30.33 26.41 -36.54
CA VAL A 544 -29.40 26.04 -37.62
C VAL A 544 -29.59 26.94 -38.85
N GLU A 545 -30.82 27.22 -39.26
CA GLU A 545 -31.12 28.13 -40.39
C GLU A 545 -30.54 29.54 -40.20
N LYS A 546 -30.40 29.99 -38.94
CA LYS A 546 -29.81 31.29 -38.59
C LYS A 546 -28.29 31.26 -38.53
N LEU A 547 -27.64 30.09 -38.56
CA LEU A 547 -26.19 30.00 -38.52
C LEU A 547 -25.57 30.60 -39.79
N VAL A 548 -24.47 31.31 -39.57
CA VAL A 548 -23.71 31.97 -40.62
C VAL A 548 -22.27 31.51 -40.46
N PHE A 549 -21.75 30.86 -41.50
CA PHE A 549 -20.38 30.36 -41.54
C PHE A 549 -19.52 31.32 -42.38
N ASP A 550 -18.45 31.85 -41.78
CA ASP A 550 -17.47 32.65 -42.49
C ASP A 550 -16.59 31.73 -43.34
N VAL A 551 -16.69 31.87 -44.65
CA VAL A 551 -15.96 31.10 -45.65
C VAL A 551 -14.92 31.94 -46.39
N HIS A 552 -14.60 33.13 -45.89
CA HIS A 552 -13.62 34.06 -46.48
C HIS A 552 -13.87 34.37 -47.97
N GLN A 553 -15.14 34.38 -48.39
CA GLN A 553 -15.62 34.81 -49.72
C GLN A 553 -16.57 36.00 -49.59
N ALA A 554 -17.07 36.51 -50.73
CA ALA A 554 -17.94 37.70 -50.77
C ALA A 554 -19.29 37.52 -50.07
N ASP A 555 -19.85 36.30 -50.05
CA ASP A 555 -21.13 35.98 -49.40
C ASP A 555 -20.93 34.91 -48.30
N PRO A 556 -21.59 35.04 -47.13
CA PRO A 556 -21.47 34.08 -46.06
C PRO A 556 -22.30 32.81 -46.33
N LEU A 557 -21.75 31.65 -45.92
CA LEU A 557 -22.41 30.35 -46.11
C LEU A 557 -23.53 30.15 -45.08
N ARG A 558 -24.72 29.77 -45.56
CA ARG A 558 -25.88 29.35 -44.76
C ARG A 558 -26.28 27.95 -45.17
N VAL A 559 -26.72 27.17 -44.19
CA VAL A 559 -27.18 25.79 -44.38
C VAL A 559 -28.47 25.57 -43.60
N THR A 560 -29.26 24.61 -44.03
CA THR A 560 -30.48 24.19 -43.34
C THR A 560 -30.38 22.72 -42.97
N VAL A 561 -31.29 22.26 -42.10
CA VAL A 561 -31.42 20.86 -41.73
C VAL A 561 -32.87 20.43 -41.92
N SER A 562 -33.04 19.20 -42.40
CA SER A 562 -34.33 18.51 -42.37
C SER A 562 -34.37 17.61 -41.14
N ILE A 563 -35.54 17.49 -40.49
CA ILE A 563 -35.68 16.71 -39.24
C ILE A 563 -36.90 15.79 -39.32
N GLY A 564 -36.68 14.50 -39.10
CA GLY A 564 -37.72 13.51 -38.88
C GLY A 564 -37.90 13.23 -37.39
N ALA A 565 -39.13 13.33 -36.89
CA ALA A 565 -39.44 13.14 -35.48
C ALA A 565 -40.30 11.88 -35.25
N PHE A 566 -39.99 11.09 -34.23
CA PHE A 566 -40.78 9.93 -33.82
C PHE A 566 -40.86 9.84 -32.29
N LEU A 567 -42.09 9.77 -31.77
CA LEU A 567 -42.32 9.62 -30.33
C LEU A 567 -42.35 8.13 -29.96
N LEU A 568 -41.32 7.68 -29.24
CA LEU A 568 -41.23 6.35 -28.69
C LEU A 568 -41.99 6.27 -27.37
N THR A 569 -43.21 5.71 -27.42
CA THR A 569 -44.07 5.50 -26.24
C THR A 569 -43.93 4.08 -25.69
N GLN A 570 -44.45 3.85 -24.48
CA GLN A 570 -44.50 2.52 -23.86
C GLN A 570 -45.22 1.47 -24.72
N ASN A 571 -46.19 1.90 -25.54
CA ASN A 571 -47.02 1.01 -26.37
C ASN A 571 -46.36 0.68 -27.73
N PHE A 572 -45.14 1.14 -27.97
CA PHE A 572 -44.45 0.88 -29.22
C PHE A 572 -44.04 -0.60 -29.36
N ASN A 573 -44.64 -1.28 -30.34
CA ASN A 573 -44.39 -2.69 -30.63
C ASN A 573 -43.23 -2.84 -31.66
N GLY A 574 -42.01 -2.56 -31.20
CA GLY A 574 -40.79 -2.62 -31.98
C GLY A 574 -39.54 -2.46 -31.14
N ASP A 575 -38.40 -2.84 -31.69
CA ASP A 575 -37.09 -2.58 -31.10
C ASP A 575 -36.63 -1.13 -31.37
N LEU A 576 -35.52 -0.76 -30.76
CA LEU A 576 -34.96 0.59 -30.90
C LEU A 576 -34.54 0.89 -32.36
N GLU A 577 -34.12 -0.11 -33.12
CA GLU A 577 -33.77 0.05 -34.54
C GLU A 577 -34.99 0.45 -35.36
N LYS A 578 -36.14 -0.20 -35.14
CA LYS A 578 -37.40 0.18 -35.77
C LYS A 578 -37.86 1.58 -35.38
N ALA A 579 -37.65 2.00 -34.12
CA ALA A 579 -37.99 3.36 -33.68
C ALA A 579 -37.15 4.42 -34.40
N ILE A 580 -35.85 4.18 -34.53
CA ILE A 580 -34.94 5.04 -35.29
C ILE A 580 -35.32 5.05 -36.78
N ASN A 581 -35.67 3.90 -37.35
CA ASN A 581 -36.11 3.79 -38.74
C ASN A 581 -37.42 4.57 -39.01
N ASN A 582 -38.32 4.67 -38.03
CA ASN A 582 -39.51 5.52 -38.17
C ASN A 582 -39.15 7.01 -38.21
N ALA A 583 -38.20 7.45 -37.37
CA ALA A 583 -37.69 8.82 -37.41
C ALA A 583 -36.98 9.10 -38.75
N ASP A 584 -36.20 8.13 -39.26
CA ASP A 584 -35.53 8.21 -40.56
C ASP A 584 -36.52 8.30 -41.74
N GLN A 585 -37.60 7.51 -41.72
CA GLN A 585 -38.66 7.64 -42.72
C GLN A 585 -39.35 9.01 -42.70
N ALA A 586 -39.52 9.62 -41.52
CA ALA A 586 -40.01 10.98 -41.42
C ALA A 586 -39.00 12.01 -41.94
N LEU A 587 -37.70 11.81 -41.70
CA LEU A 587 -36.65 12.65 -42.26
C LEU A 587 -36.64 12.58 -43.79
N TYR A 588 -36.80 11.39 -44.35
CA TYR A 588 -36.92 11.19 -45.79
C TYR A 588 -38.10 12.01 -46.36
N ARG A 589 -39.28 11.95 -45.72
CA ARG A 589 -40.44 12.78 -46.09
C ARG A 589 -40.16 14.28 -45.98
N ALA A 590 -39.42 14.71 -44.95
CA ALA A 590 -39.00 16.11 -44.81
C ALA A 590 -38.11 16.55 -45.98
N LYS A 591 -37.19 15.68 -46.43
CA LYS A 591 -36.34 15.97 -47.59
C LYS A 591 -37.12 16.03 -48.91
N GLU A 592 -38.09 15.14 -49.11
CA GLU A 592 -38.94 15.14 -50.31
C GLU A 592 -39.91 16.33 -50.34
N GLY A 593 -40.45 16.72 -49.18
CA GLY A 593 -41.42 17.81 -49.05
C GLY A 593 -40.84 19.22 -49.15
N GLY A 594 -39.59 19.39 -49.62
CA GLY A 594 -38.97 20.70 -49.82
C GLY A 594 -37.81 21.05 -48.89
N ARG A 595 -37.37 20.12 -48.01
CA ARG A 595 -36.28 20.32 -47.03
C ARG A 595 -36.57 21.44 -46.02
N ASN A 596 -35.62 21.73 -45.13
CA ASN A 596 -35.73 22.77 -44.10
C ASN A 596 -37.06 22.72 -43.33
N GLN A 597 -37.46 21.52 -42.91
CA GLN A 597 -38.72 21.31 -42.20
C GLN A 597 -38.62 20.14 -41.22
N VAL A 598 -39.57 20.13 -40.28
CA VAL A 598 -39.78 19.03 -39.34
C VAL A 598 -40.98 18.22 -39.80
N VAL A 599 -40.82 16.91 -39.96
CA VAL A 599 -41.93 15.98 -40.22
C VAL A 599 -42.01 14.99 -39.07
N GLN A 600 -43.20 14.81 -38.51
CA GLN A 600 -43.46 13.77 -37.54
C GLN A 600 -43.91 12.48 -38.24
N PHE A 601 -43.38 11.34 -37.80
CA PHE A 601 -43.84 10.05 -38.28
C PHE A 601 -45.23 9.73 -37.72
N GLU A 602 -46.21 9.70 -38.60
CA GLU A 602 -47.53 9.16 -38.33
C GLU A 602 -47.67 7.79 -39.00
N LYS A 603 -48.13 6.81 -38.22
CA LYS A 603 -48.43 5.47 -38.75
C LYS A 603 -49.68 5.60 -39.60
N GLN A 604 -49.58 5.37 -40.91
CA GLN A 604 -50.78 5.23 -41.75
C GLN A 604 -51.60 4.05 -41.22
N GLU A 605 -52.80 4.33 -40.71
CA GLU A 605 -53.81 3.30 -40.52
C GLU A 605 -54.21 2.81 -41.92
N SER A 606 -53.99 1.53 -42.19
CA SER A 606 -54.55 0.86 -43.36
C SER A 606 -56.06 1.04 -43.34
N GLU A 607 -56.62 1.62 -44.41
CA GLU A 607 -58.08 1.74 -44.60
C GLU A 607 -58.78 0.39 -44.34
N PRO A 608 -59.93 0.38 -43.64
CA PRO A 608 -60.72 -0.82 -43.51
C PRO A 608 -61.24 -1.20 -44.91
N VAL A 609 -60.89 -2.40 -45.36
CA VAL A 609 -61.50 -3.04 -46.54
C VAL A 609 -63.00 -3.08 -46.30
N SER A 610 -63.75 -2.28 -47.04
CA SER A 610 -65.20 -2.33 -47.08
C SER A 610 -65.64 -3.69 -47.61
N VAL A 611 -66.51 -4.34 -46.82
CA VAL A 611 -67.07 -5.71 -46.97
C VAL A 611 -67.67 -5.98 -48.34
#